data_AF-A0A257UEX1-F1
#
_entry.id   AF-A0A257UEX1-F1
#
_cell.length_a   1.000
_cell.length_b   1.000
_cell.length_c   1.000
_cell.angle_alpha   90.00
_cell.angle_beta   90.00
_cell.angle_gamma   90.00
#
_symmetry.space_group_name_H-M   'P 1'
#
loop_
_entity.id
_entity.type
_entity.pdbx_description
1 polymer ?
#
loop_
_entity_poly.entity_id
_entity_poly.type
_entity_poly.pdbx_seq_one_letter_code
_entity_poly.pdbx_strand_id
1 'polypeptide(L)' 'MRPCHRPHGSPNPFMLTRPSTTQLCLECHTDTPSFHDLSQPAFRSCVSCHEAVHGSQRDPKLFQE' A
#
# COMPACT_ATOMS: atom_id res chain seq x y z
N MET A 1 -9.76 12.11 -1.51
CA MET A 1 -8.55 11.25 -1.55
C MET A 1 -7.78 11.35 -0.23
N ARG A 2 -8.34 10.82 0.87
CA ARG A 2 -7.76 10.87 2.24
C ARG A 2 -7.82 9.57 3.07
N PRO A 3 -8.10 8.35 2.55
CA PRO A 3 -8.15 7.17 3.41
C PRO A 3 -6.78 6.70 3.92
N CYS A 4 -5.68 7.05 3.22
CA CYS A 4 -4.33 6.57 3.56
C CYS A 4 -3.60 7.42 4.61
N HIS A 5 -3.83 8.72 4.64
CA HIS A 5 -3.10 9.67 5.49
C HIS A 5 -4.02 10.46 6.44
N ARG A 6 -3.51 10.76 7.64
CA ARG A 6 -4.12 11.67 8.62
C ARG A 6 -3.44 13.04 8.56
N PRO A 7 -4.08 14.07 7.97
CA PRO A 7 -3.44 15.39 7.79
C PRO A 7 -3.22 16.15 9.09
N HIS A 8 -3.96 15.85 10.16
CA HIS A 8 -3.78 16.47 11.47
C HIS A 8 -2.83 15.67 12.38
N GLY A 9 -2.09 14.72 11.82
CA GLY A 9 -1.12 13.89 12.55
C GLY A 9 -1.58 12.45 12.76
N SER A 10 -0.58 11.57 12.83
CA SER A 10 -0.68 10.15 13.18
C SER A 10 0.58 9.73 13.94
N PRO A 11 0.50 8.79 14.90
CA PRO A 11 1.69 8.17 15.49
C PRO A 11 2.45 7.27 14.49
N ASN A 12 1.85 6.95 13.35
CA ASN A 12 2.47 6.08 12.34
C ASN A 12 3.40 6.88 11.41
N PRO A 13 4.45 6.23 10.85
CA PRO A 13 5.31 6.85 9.84
C PRO A 13 4.50 7.46 8.70
N PHE A 14 5.02 8.54 8.09
CA PHE A 14 4.41 9.22 6.96
C PHE A 14 2.95 9.68 7.18
N MET A 15 2.55 9.86 8.45
CA MET A 15 1.19 10.22 8.84
C MET A 15 0.13 9.21 8.38
N LEU A 16 0.48 7.92 8.27
CA LEU A 16 -0.44 6.89 7.79
C LEU A 16 -1.58 6.60 8.77
N THR A 17 -2.75 6.25 8.26
CA THR A 17 -3.92 5.85 9.07
C THR A 17 -3.77 4.47 9.72
N ARG A 18 -2.81 3.66 9.26
CA ARG A 18 -2.45 2.34 9.78
C ARG A 18 -0.95 2.22 10.07
N PRO A 19 -0.55 1.35 11.01
CA PRO A 19 0.85 1.22 11.41
C PRO A 19 1.71 0.48 10.37
N SER A 20 1.14 -0.41 9.56
CA SER A 20 1.85 -1.12 8.50
C SER A 20 1.26 -0.81 7.12
N THR A 21 2.11 -0.79 6.11
CA THR A 21 1.73 -0.59 4.71
C THR A 21 0.85 -1.74 4.22
N THR A 22 1.19 -2.99 4.56
CA THR A 22 0.34 -4.14 4.23
C THR A 22 -1.07 -4.01 4.81
N GLN A 23 -1.20 -3.66 6.09
CA GLN A 23 -2.54 -3.50 6.67
C GLN A 23 -3.32 -2.39 5.98
N LEU A 24 -2.66 -1.31 5.57
CA LEU A 24 -3.29 -0.21 4.85
C LEU A 24 -3.76 -0.62 3.45
N CYS A 25 -2.93 -1.33 2.70
CA CYS A 25 -3.25 -1.78 1.35
C CYS A 25 -4.41 -2.79 1.37
N LEU A 26 -4.38 -3.74 2.31
CA LEU A 26 -5.40 -4.78 2.44
C LEU A 26 -6.77 -4.25 2.91
N GLU A 27 -6.89 -2.97 3.30
CA GLU A 27 -8.20 -2.37 3.59
C GLU A 27 -9.08 -2.26 2.34
N CYS A 28 -8.46 -2.21 1.16
CA CYS A 28 -9.14 -2.13 -0.13
C CYS A 28 -8.76 -3.28 -1.05
N HIS A 29 -7.50 -3.74 -1.00
CA HIS A 29 -6.99 -4.86 -1.80
C HIS A 29 -7.16 -6.18 -1.06
N THR A 30 -8.40 -6.64 -0.91
CA THR A 30 -8.70 -7.86 -0.13
C THR A 30 -8.23 -9.14 -0.83
N ASP A 31 -8.11 -9.11 -2.15
CA ASP A 31 -7.67 -10.24 -2.96
C ASP A 31 -6.26 -9.98 -3.51
N THR A 32 -5.26 -10.55 -2.84
CA THR A 32 -3.89 -10.53 -3.36
C THR A 32 -3.68 -11.68 -4.34
N PRO A 33 -2.92 -11.48 -5.43
CA PRO A 33 -2.56 -12.57 -6.34
C PRO A 33 -1.93 -13.76 -5.61
N SER A 34 -2.13 -14.97 -6.13
CA SER A 34 -1.66 -16.22 -5.50
C SER A 34 -0.15 -16.30 -5.31
N PHE A 35 0.64 -15.49 -6.03
CA PHE A 35 2.09 -15.40 -5.88
C PHE A 35 2.54 -14.41 -4.78
N HIS A 36 1.63 -13.66 -4.17
CA HIS A 36 1.92 -12.79 -3.02
C HIS A 36 1.69 -13.56 -1.70
N ASP A 37 2.67 -14.38 -1.33
CA ASP A 37 2.66 -15.10 -0.06
C ASP A 37 3.02 -14.18 1.11
N LEU A 38 1.98 -13.63 1.77
CA LEU A 38 2.16 -12.74 2.94
C LEU A 38 2.80 -13.43 4.16
N SER A 39 2.91 -14.77 4.16
CA SER A 39 3.68 -15.47 5.20
C SER A 39 5.18 -15.17 5.07
N GLN A 40 5.67 -14.88 3.87
CA GLN A 40 7.04 -14.51 3.63
C GLN A 40 7.28 -13.01 3.87
N PRO A 41 8.38 -12.62 4.55
CA PRO A 41 8.67 -11.22 4.82
C PRO A 41 8.77 -10.33 3.58
N ALA A 42 9.21 -10.90 2.45
CA ALA A 42 9.37 -10.17 1.18
C ALA A 42 8.07 -9.55 0.67
N PHE A 43 6.91 -10.17 0.95
CA PHE A 43 5.60 -9.68 0.48
C PHE A 43 4.85 -8.83 1.51
N ARG A 44 5.42 -8.60 2.71
CA ARG A 44 4.83 -7.76 3.76
C ARG A 44 5.16 -6.27 3.62
N SER A 45 5.76 -5.86 2.51
CA SER A 45 6.05 -4.46 2.18
C SER A 45 5.62 -4.18 0.76
N CYS A 46 4.33 -3.91 0.54
CA CYS A 46 3.75 -3.71 -0.79
C CYS A 46 4.50 -2.64 -1.60
N VAL A 47 4.96 -1.58 -0.93
CA VAL A 47 5.67 -0.44 -1.53
C VAL A 47 7.11 -0.73 -1.94
N SER A 48 7.66 -1.92 -1.68
CA SER A 48 8.99 -2.28 -2.20
C SER A 48 8.96 -2.60 -3.70
N CYS A 49 7.78 -2.95 -4.23
CA CYS A 49 7.55 -3.21 -5.65
C CYS A 49 6.50 -2.25 -6.23
N HIS A 50 5.44 -1.93 -5.47
CA HIS A 50 4.40 -0.99 -5.88
C HIS A 50 4.78 0.44 -5.48
N GLU A 51 5.71 1.05 -6.22
CA GLU A 51 6.30 2.34 -5.84
C GLU A 51 5.39 3.55 -6.12
N ALA A 52 4.54 3.50 -7.14
CA ALA A 52 3.73 4.66 -7.52
C ALA A 52 2.38 4.75 -6.79
N VAL A 53 2.37 4.66 -5.47
CA VAL A 53 1.15 4.70 -4.64
C VAL A 53 0.32 6.00 -4.74
N HIS A 54 0.89 7.07 -5.31
CA HIS A 54 0.22 8.36 -5.51
C HIS A 54 -0.18 8.66 -6.95
N GLY A 55 -0.09 7.68 -7.85
CA GLY A 55 -0.25 7.94 -9.27
C GLY A 55 1.10 8.09 -9.98
N SER A 56 1.18 7.62 -11.22
CA SER A 56 2.32 7.80 -12.12
C SER A 56 1.77 8.15 -13.49
N GLN A 57 2.41 9.10 -14.18
CA GLN A 57 2.13 9.39 -15.60
C GLN A 57 3.02 8.58 -16.55
N ARG A 58 3.83 7.66 -16.03
CA ARG A 58 4.79 6.89 -16.82
C ARG A 58 4.17 5.63 -17.41
N ASP A 59 3.27 4.99 -16.67
CA ASP A 59 2.55 3.82 -17.15
C ASP A 59 1.15 3.72 -16.48
N PRO A 60 0.05 3.63 -17.26
CA PRO A 60 -1.31 3.53 -16.73
C PRO A 60 -1.59 2.21 -15.98
N LYS A 61 -0.83 1.15 -16.27
CA LYS A 61 -1.04 -0.20 -15.70
C LYS A 61 -0.36 -0.40 -14.37
N LEU A 62 0.42 0.56 -13.88
CA LEU A 62 0.96 0.50 -12.52
C LEU A 62 -0.12 0.54 -11.42
N PHE A 63 -1.36 0.83 -11.81
CA PHE A 63 -2.58 0.83 -10.98
C PHE A 63 -3.53 -0.34 -11.30
N GLN A 64 -3.14 -1.22 -12.21
CA GLN A 64 -3.98 -2.31 -12.68
C GLN A 64 -3.44 -3.63 -12.13
N GLU A 65 -3.93 -3.98 -10.95
CA GLU A 65 -4.08 -5.36 -10.52
C GLU A 65 -5.18 -6.09 -11.31
#